data_AF-A0AB39TVS2-F1
#
_entry.id   AF-A0AB39TVS2-F1
#
_cell.length_a   1.000
_cell.length_b   1.000
_cell.length_c   1.000
_cell.angle_alpha   90.00
_cell.angle_beta   90.00
_cell.angle_gamma   90.00
#
_symmetry.space_group_name_H-M   'P 1'
#
loop_
_entity.id
_entity.type
_entity.pdbx_description
1 polymer ?
#
loop_
_entity_poly.entity_id
_entity_poly.type
_entity_poly.pdbx_seq_one_letter_code
_entity_poly.pdbx_strand_id
1 'polypeptide(L)'
;MVPAQKTRIVPTYGLMPVHGYDIAASVVLRMLDGEEGRGHRAGGLQPGEPVPVGTQPVLLTPSTAFGSVLVESIVRAWPTGSLPRPWLIVVADVPARPAPAARYRFRALGGRLAGTVHIPYLPALRAVERPEDAFTDAAVTRAAAKLRAQLEGK
;
A
#
# COMPACT_ATOMS: atom_id res chain seq x y z
N MET A 1 -25.78 -27.22 14.82
CA MET A 1 -24.34 -26.91 14.80
C MET A 1 -24.17 -25.61 14.03
N VAL A 2 -24.07 -24.47 14.73
CA VAL A 2 -23.88 -23.15 14.12
C VAL A 2 -22.39 -23.02 13.76
N PRO A 3 -22.00 -22.72 12.52
CA PRO A 3 -20.59 -22.54 12.19
C PRO A 3 -20.05 -21.35 13.00
N ALA A 4 -18.92 -21.55 13.66
CA ALA A 4 -18.23 -20.51 14.41
C ALA A 4 -17.99 -19.31 13.47
N GLN A 5 -18.63 -18.18 13.76
CA GLN A 5 -18.28 -16.91 13.15
C GLN A 5 -16.81 -16.65 13.51
N LYS A 6 -15.90 -16.81 12.54
CA LYS A 6 -14.54 -16.29 12.66
C LYS A 6 -14.69 -14.82 13.01
N THR A 7 -14.31 -14.43 14.23
CA THR A 7 -14.18 -13.02 14.61
C THR A 7 -13.27 -12.36 13.58
N ARG A 8 -13.85 -11.56 12.68
CA ARG A 8 -13.10 -10.91 11.61
C ARG A 8 -12.34 -9.77 12.26
N ILE A 9 -11.07 -10.00 12.59
CA ILE A 9 -10.18 -8.96 13.13
C ILE A 9 -10.11 -7.85 12.09
N VAL A 10 -10.47 -6.62 12.49
CA VAL A 10 -10.46 -5.46 11.61
C VAL A 10 -9.01 -5.02 11.40
N PRO A 11 -8.54 -4.86 10.14
CA PRO A 11 -7.16 -4.48 9.90
C PRO A 11 -6.93 -3.00 10.22
N THR A 12 -5.74 -2.67 10.73
CA THR A 12 -5.31 -1.29 10.94
C THR A 12 -5.17 -0.54 9.61
N TYR A 13 -4.69 -1.22 8.56
CA TYR A 13 -4.46 -0.68 7.24
C TYR A 13 -5.27 -1.46 6.18
N GLY A 14 -5.96 -0.74 5.32
CA GLY A 14 -6.69 -1.31 4.18
C GLY A 14 -5.93 -1.04 2.89
N LEU A 15 -5.20 -2.02 2.38
CA LEU A 15 -4.36 -1.86 1.19
C LEU A 15 -5.21 -2.02 -0.07
N MET A 16 -5.20 -1.00 -0.92
CA MET A 16 -5.91 -0.94 -2.21
C MET A 16 -4.90 -0.74 -3.34
N PRO A 17 -4.51 -1.81 -4.05
CA PRO A 17 -3.72 -1.68 -5.26
C PRO A 17 -4.54 -0.99 -6.36
N VAL A 18 -4.05 0.14 -6.87
CA VAL A 18 -4.75 0.90 -7.91
C VAL A 18 -4.57 0.27 -9.30
N HIS A 19 -3.59 -0.61 -9.45
CA HIS A 19 -3.23 -1.25 -10.71
C HIS A 19 -3.05 -2.76 -10.54
N GLY A 20 -4.14 -3.45 -10.17
CA GLY A 20 -4.16 -4.91 -10.01
C GLY A 20 -3.41 -5.40 -8.77
N TYR A 21 -3.64 -6.68 -8.42
CA TYR A 21 -3.00 -7.33 -7.28
C TYR A 21 -1.85 -8.21 -7.78
N ASP A 22 -0.61 -7.72 -7.67
CA ASP A 22 0.61 -8.40 -8.13
C ASP A 22 1.54 -8.77 -6.96
N ILE A 23 2.74 -9.29 -7.28
CA ILE A 23 3.74 -9.66 -6.27
C ILE A 23 4.18 -8.46 -5.42
N ALA A 24 4.27 -7.26 -6.01
CA ALA A 24 4.61 -6.06 -5.27
C ALA A 24 3.52 -5.69 -4.27
N ALA A 25 2.25 -5.80 -4.66
CA ALA A 25 1.11 -5.61 -3.76
C ALA A 25 1.10 -6.64 -2.61
N SER A 26 1.36 -7.90 -2.93
CA SER A 26 1.43 -8.98 -1.95
C SER A 26 2.57 -8.76 -0.93
N VAL A 27 3.75 -8.38 -1.42
CA VAL A 27 4.89 -8.07 -0.57
C VAL A 27 4.63 -6.83 0.28
N VAL A 28 4.09 -5.75 -0.28
CA VAL A 28 3.75 -4.54 0.50
C VAL A 28 2.69 -4.85 1.56
N LEU A 29 1.68 -5.68 1.24
CA LEU A 29 0.72 -6.15 2.23
C LEU A 29 1.43 -6.84 3.39
N ARG A 30 2.37 -7.75 3.09
CA ARG A 30 3.18 -8.44 4.08
C ARG A 30 4.10 -7.50 4.87
N MET A 31 4.66 -6.46 4.23
CA MET A 31 5.46 -5.43 4.90
C MET A 31 4.66 -4.70 5.98
N LEU A 32 3.39 -4.39 5.69
CA LEU A 32 2.47 -3.70 6.59
C LEU A 32 1.95 -4.61 7.71
N ASP A 33 1.75 -5.91 7.43
CA ASP A 33 1.24 -6.90 8.38
C ASP A 33 2.21 -7.14 9.56
N GLY A 34 3.52 -7.17 9.29
CA GLY A 34 4.57 -7.35 10.31
C GLY A 34 4.96 -8.80 10.60
N GLU A 35 5.98 -9.01 11.44
CA GLU A 35 6.56 -10.35 11.73
C GLU A 35 6.08 -10.98 13.04
N GLU A 36 5.65 -10.19 14.01
CA GLU A 36 5.20 -10.70 15.30
C GLU A 36 3.68 -10.85 15.28
N GLY A 37 3.15 -12.06 15.48
CA GLY A 37 1.72 -12.41 15.42
C GLY A 37 0.80 -11.73 16.45
N ARG A 38 0.95 -10.42 16.67
CA ARG A 38 0.18 -9.55 17.56
C ARG A 38 -0.90 -8.71 16.85
N GLY A 39 -1.12 -8.88 15.55
CA GLY A 39 -2.31 -8.29 14.92
C GLY A 39 -2.22 -8.27 13.41
N HIS A 40 -3.34 -8.59 12.75
CA HIS A 40 -3.53 -8.37 11.32
C HIS A 40 -3.52 -6.86 11.08
N ARG A 41 -2.33 -6.27 10.96
CA ARG A 41 -2.20 -4.82 10.78
C ARG A 41 -2.65 -4.40 9.40
N ALA A 42 -2.64 -5.30 8.42
CA ALA A 42 -3.04 -4.97 7.07
C ALA A 42 -3.93 -6.03 6.43
N GLY A 43 -4.95 -5.58 5.71
CA GLY A 43 -5.80 -6.42 4.88
C GLY A 43 -5.87 -5.84 3.47
N GLY A 44 -5.83 -6.70 2.46
CA GLY A 44 -6.14 -6.29 1.08
C GLY A 44 -7.63 -5.97 0.98
N LEU A 45 -7.96 -4.81 0.41
CA LEU A 45 -9.32 -4.43 0.08
C LEU A 45 -9.56 -4.69 -1.41
N GLN A 46 -10.64 -5.39 -1.73
CA GLN A 46 -11.04 -5.60 -3.12
C GLN A 46 -11.62 -4.31 -3.73
N PRO A 47 -11.58 -4.15 -5.06
CA PRO A 47 -12.27 -3.04 -5.71
C PRO A 47 -13.76 -3.01 -5.33
N GLY A 48 -14.23 -1.86 -4.85
CA GLY A 48 -15.61 -1.67 -4.41
C GLY A 48 -15.92 -2.22 -3.01
N GLU A 49 -14.97 -2.88 -2.34
CA GLU A 49 -15.12 -3.26 -0.94
C GLU A 49 -15.11 -2.01 -0.07
N PRO A 50 -16.08 -1.85 0.87
CA PRO A 50 -16.08 -0.72 1.77
C PRO A 50 -14.87 -0.75 2.70
N VAL A 51 -14.28 0.41 2.97
CA VAL A 51 -13.23 0.54 3.99
C VAL A 51 -13.85 0.29 5.37
N PRO A 52 -13.39 -0.70 6.15
CA PRO A 52 -13.94 -0.95 7.47
C PRO A 52 -13.75 0.24 8.41
N VAL A 53 -14.68 0.42 9.34
CA VAL A 53 -14.58 1.48 10.36
C VAL A 53 -13.33 1.27 11.20
N GLY A 54 -12.53 2.34 11.37
CA GLY A 54 -11.27 2.30 12.12
C GLY A 54 -10.06 1.84 11.29
N THR A 55 -10.24 1.44 10.03
CA THR A 55 -9.14 1.10 9.13
C THR A 55 -8.59 2.34 8.42
N GLN A 56 -7.27 2.50 8.43
CA GLN A 56 -6.55 3.51 7.66
C GLN A 56 -6.40 3.05 6.18
N PRO A 57 -7.02 3.72 5.22
CA PRO A 57 -6.90 3.39 3.80
C PRO A 57 -5.48 3.68 3.28
N VAL A 58 -4.96 2.75 2.49
CA VAL A 58 -3.64 2.82 1.86
C VAL A 58 -3.77 2.50 0.37
N LEU A 59 -3.54 3.48 -0.49
CA LEU A 59 -3.45 3.29 -1.93
C LEU A 59 -2.04 2.82 -2.29
N LEU A 60 -1.93 1.84 -3.18
CA LEU A 60 -0.65 1.35 -3.69
C LEU A 60 -0.60 1.50 -5.21
N THR A 61 0.48 2.08 -5.72
CA THR A 61 0.69 2.26 -7.16
C THR A 61 2.15 2.00 -7.55
N PRO A 62 2.41 1.49 -8.77
CA PRO A 62 3.73 1.61 -9.37
C PRO A 62 4.06 3.08 -9.67
N SER A 63 5.34 3.40 -9.83
CA SER A 63 5.86 4.75 -10.06
C SER A 63 5.68 5.29 -11.49
N THR A 64 4.70 4.77 -12.22
CA THR A 64 4.46 5.07 -13.63
C THR A 64 3.54 6.28 -13.80
N ALA A 65 3.59 6.90 -14.98
CA ALA A 65 2.65 7.96 -15.35
C ALA A 65 1.20 7.45 -15.32
N PHE A 66 0.97 6.23 -15.81
CA PHE A 66 -0.35 5.59 -15.78
C PHE A 66 -0.86 5.40 -14.34
N GLY A 67 -0.04 4.83 -13.45
CA GLY A 67 -0.39 4.68 -12.03
C GLY A 67 -0.76 6.01 -11.38
N SER A 68 -0.01 7.08 -11.68
CA SER A 68 -0.32 8.41 -11.15
C SER A 68 -1.67 8.98 -11.60
N VAL A 69 -2.12 8.66 -12.83
CA VAL A 69 -3.46 9.05 -13.32
C VAL A 69 -4.57 8.28 -12.60
N LEU A 70 -4.37 6.99 -12.36
CA LEU A 70 -5.33 6.17 -11.62
C LEU A 70 -5.48 6.65 -10.17
N VAL A 71 -4.36 6.91 -9.50
CA VAL A 71 -4.38 7.49 -8.15
C VAL A 71 -5.10 8.83 -8.14
N GLU A 72 -4.83 9.71 -9.10
CA GLU A 72 -5.50 11.01 -9.20
C GLU A 72 -7.02 10.84 -9.32
N SER A 73 -7.49 9.93 -10.17
CA SER A 73 -8.92 9.62 -10.33
C SER A 73 -9.55 9.17 -9.01
N ILE A 74 -8.93 8.20 -8.33
CA ILE A 74 -9.42 7.67 -7.03
C ILE A 74 -9.43 8.75 -5.97
N VAL A 75 -8.34 9.51 -5.82
CA VAL A 75 -8.21 10.55 -4.80
C VAL A 75 -9.19 11.69 -5.08
N ARG A 76 -9.49 12.00 -6.35
CA ARG A 76 -10.49 13.01 -6.72
C ARG A 76 -11.90 12.63 -6.30
N ALA A 77 -12.26 11.36 -6.48
CA ALA A 77 -13.55 10.79 -6.08
C ALA A 77 -13.61 10.41 -4.58
N TRP A 78 -12.50 10.57 -3.84
CA TRP A 78 -12.43 10.13 -2.44
C TRP A 78 -13.48 10.85 -1.58
N PRO A 79 -14.33 10.11 -0.84
CA PRO A 79 -15.45 10.68 -0.10
C PRO A 79 -14.92 11.42 1.14
N THR A 80 -14.66 12.70 0.95
CA THR A 80 -14.04 13.56 1.96
C THR A 80 -15.06 13.83 3.07
N GLY A 81 -14.65 13.60 4.33
CA GLY A 81 -15.50 13.80 5.51
C GLY A 81 -16.17 12.54 6.05
N SER A 82 -16.27 11.47 5.26
CA SER A 82 -16.76 10.16 5.73
C SER A 82 -15.66 9.12 5.85
N LEU A 83 -14.56 9.25 5.09
CA LEU A 83 -13.37 8.41 5.21
C LEU A 83 -12.13 9.25 5.57
N PRO A 84 -11.19 8.68 6.35
CA PRO A 84 -9.88 9.29 6.55
C PRO A 84 -9.16 9.47 5.20
N ARG A 85 -8.24 10.45 5.15
CA ARG A 85 -7.39 10.66 3.97
C ARG A 85 -6.54 9.40 3.74
N PRO A 86 -6.41 8.92 2.50
CA PRO A 86 -5.61 7.74 2.23
C PRO A 86 -4.12 8.06 2.31
N TRP A 87 -3.34 7.10 2.77
CA TRP A 87 -1.91 7.06 2.48
C TRP A 87 -1.67 6.63 1.05
N LEU A 88 -0.57 7.09 0.46
CA LEU A 88 -0.11 6.63 -0.85
C LEU A 88 1.24 5.93 -0.69
N ILE A 89 1.33 4.68 -1.12
CA ILE A 89 2.59 3.96 -1.31
C ILE A 89 2.88 3.92 -2.81
N VAL A 90 4.04 4.44 -3.19
CA VAL A 90 4.54 4.41 -4.56
C VAL A 90 5.72 3.46 -4.63
N VAL A 91 5.60 2.39 -5.43
CA VAL A 91 6.66 1.40 -5.65
C VAL A 91 7.37 1.71 -6.95
N ALA A 92 8.69 1.87 -6.91
CA ALA A 92 9.47 2.00 -8.13
C ALA A 92 9.51 0.66 -8.89
N ASP A 93 9.04 0.68 -10.13
CA ASP A 93 8.97 -0.46 -11.04
C ASP A 93 10.29 -0.71 -11.78
N VAL A 94 11.15 0.31 -11.84
CA VAL A 94 12.48 0.31 -12.48
C VAL A 94 13.48 1.10 -11.62
N PRO A 95 14.81 0.85 -11.75
CA PRO A 95 15.85 1.59 -11.03
C PRO A 95 16.09 3.00 -11.60
N ALA A 96 15.02 3.74 -11.87
CA ALA A 96 15.06 5.08 -12.41
C ALA A 96 14.15 6.01 -11.60
N ARG A 97 14.34 7.32 -11.76
CA ARG A 97 13.41 8.29 -11.18
C ARG A 97 12.05 8.16 -11.85
N PRO A 98 10.93 8.31 -11.11
CA PRO A 98 9.61 8.35 -11.72
C PRO A 98 9.54 9.45 -12.79
N ALA A 99 8.77 9.20 -13.84
CA ALA A 99 8.59 10.16 -14.92
C ALA A 99 8.18 11.54 -14.35
N PRO A 100 8.66 12.67 -14.93
CA PRO A 100 8.34 14.01 -14.42
C PRO A 100 6.84 14.24 -14.22
N ALA A 101 6.03 13.71 -15.14
CA ALA A 101 4.57 13.79 -15.09
C ALA A 101 3.97 13.04 -13.88
N ALA A 102 4.54 11.90 -13.47
CA ALA A 102 4.11 11.18 -12.28
C ALA A 102 4.51 11.94 -11.00
N ARG A 103 5.74 12.46 -10.95
CA ARG A 103 6.24 13.26 -9.83
C ARG A 103 5.38 14.50 -9.58
N TYR A 104 5.03 15.22 -10.65
CA TYR A 104 4.17 16.39 -10.58
C TYR A 104 2.80 16.03 -10.00
N ARG A 105 2.16 14.96 -10.50
CA ARG A 105 0.86 14.50 -10.01
C ARG A 105 0.90 14.09 -8.54
N PHE A 106 1.86 13.25 -8.14
CA PHE A 106 1.96 12.84 -6.73
C PHE A 106 2.18 14.03 -5.79
N ARG A 107 2.97 15.03 -6.20
CA ARG A 107 3.14 16.27 -5.44
C ARG A 107 1.82 17.05 -5.35
N ALA A 108 1.09 17.20 -6.46
CA ALA A 108 -0.17 17.94 -6.50
C ALA A 108 -1.26 17.29 -5.62
N LEU A 109 -1.22 15.97 -5.44
CA LEU A 109 -2.16 15.23 -4.60
C LEU A 109 -1.88 15.35 -3.09
N GLY A 110 -0.72 15.87 -2.68
CA GLY A 110 -0.28 15.86 -1.28
C GLY A 110 -1.29 16.41 -0.28
N GLY A 111 -2.02 17.48 -0.62
CA GLY A 111 -3.04 18.07 0.26
C GLY A 111 -4.27 17.20 0.50
N ARG A 112 -4.49 16.16 -0.31
CA ARG A 112 -5.62 15.22 -0.21
C ARG A 112 -5.23 13.86 0.38
N LEU A 113 -3.94 13.63 0.55
CA LEU A 113 -3.40 12.41 1.12
C LEU A 113 -3.11 12.63 2.61
N ALA A 114 -3.14 11.56 3.39
CA ALA A 114 -2.53 11.61 4.72
C ALA A 114 -1.03 11.85 4.53
N GLY A 115 -0.39 11.13 3.62
CA GLY A 115 1.00 11.28 3.23
C GLY A 115 1.41 10.27 2.17
N THR A 116 2.66 10.35 1.72
CA THR A 116 3.20 9.52 0.65
C THR A 116 4.49 8.85 1.09
N VAL A 117 4.60 7.54 0.84
CA VAL A 117 5.81 6.75 1.03
C VAL A 117 6.30 6.24 -0.32
N HIS A 118 7.60 6.33 -0.54
CA HIS A 118 8.25 5.81 -1.75
C HIS A 118 9.09 4.58 -1.40
N ILE A 119 8.73 3.45 -1.99
CA ILE A 119 9.51 2.21 -1.94
C ILE A 119 10.45 2.21 -3.16
N PRO A 120 11.77 2.08 -2.96
CA PRO A 120 12.72 2.05 -4.06
C PRO A 120 12.54 0.80 -4.92
N TYR A 121 13.24 0.75 -6.06
CA TYR A 121 13.24 -0.46 -6.87
C TYR A 121 13.89 -1.59 -6.08
N LEU A 122 13.17 -2.70 -5.94
CA LEU A 122 13.60 -3.88 -5.22
C LEU A 122 13.74 -5.03 -6.23
N PRO A 123 14.97 -5.30 -6.75
CA PRO A 123 15.18 -6.30 -7.79
C PRO A 123 14.67 -7.70 -7.40
N ALA A 124 14.73 -8.06 -6.12
CA ALA A 124 14.23 -9.32 -5.60
C ALA A 124 12.77 -9.59 -6.00
N LEU A 125 11.93 -8.55 -6.08
CA LEU A 125 10.51 -8.69 -6.44
C LEU A 125 10.27 -9.21 -7.86
N ARG A 126 11.29 -9.18 -8.73
CA ARG A 126 11.22 -9.71 -10.10
C ARG A 126 11.47 -11.22 -10.17
N ALA A 127 12.09 -11.80 -9.14
CA ALA A 127 12.53 -13.20 -9.14
C ALA A 127 11.70 -14.09 -8.20
N VAL A 128 10.97 -13.49 -7.26
CA VAL A 128 10.16 -14.24 -6.29
C VAL A 128 8.77 -14.56 -6.83
N GLU A 129 8.32 -15.78 -6.57
CA GLU A 129 6.95 -16.21 -6.87
C GLU A 129 6.00 -15.99 -5.69
N ARG A 130 6.56 -15.94 -4.47
CA ARG A 130 5.80 -15.78 -3.23
C ARG A 130 6.31 -14.59 -2.42
N PRO A 131 5.41 -13.87 -1.71
CA PRO A 131 5.81 -12.70 -0.96
C PRO A 131 6.75 -13.02 0.21
N GLU A 132 6.70 -14.22 0.78
CA GLU A 132 7.57 -14.65 1.88
C GLU A 132 9.03 -14.73 1.44
N ASP A 133 9.28 -15.21 0.22
CA ASP A 133 10.63 -15.38 -0.33
C ASP A 133 11.34 -14.03 -0.49
N ALA A 134 10.59 -12.94 -0.69
CA ALA A 134 11.12 -11.60 -0.82
C ALA A 134 11.83 -11.12 0.45
N PHE A 135 11.41 -11.59 1.63
CA PHE A 135 11.96 -11.15 2.92
C PHE A 135 13.32 -11.78 3.25
N THR A 136 13.80 -12.70 2.41
CA THR A 136 15.20 -13.16 2.47
C THR A 136 16.18 -12.07 2.02
N ASP A 137 15.72 -11.08 1.25
CA ASP A 137 16.51 -9.95 0.79
C ASP A 137 16.53 -8.80 1.82
N ALA A 138 17.73 -8.42 2.26
CA ALA A 138 17.92 -7.37 3.26
C ALA A 138 17.38 -5.99 2.82
N ALA A 139 17.36 -5.67 1.53
CA ALA A 139 16.77 -4.43 1.03
C ALA A 139 15.24 -4.42 1.20
N VAL A 140 14.58 -5.57 1.00
CA VAL A 140 13.13 -5.72 1.24
C VAL A 140 12.83 -5.52 2.72
N THR A 141 13.56 -6.18 3.62
CA THR A 141 13.36 -6.06 5.07
C THR A 141 13.62 -4.63 5.57
N ARG A 142 14.65 -3.95 5.06
CA ARG A 142 14.88 -2.52 5.34
C ARG A 142 13.77 -1.63 4.82
N ALA A 143 13.27 -1.89 3.61
CA ALA A 143 12.15 -1.14 3.05
C ALA A 143 10.87 -1.33 3.88
N ALA A 144 10.61 -2.55 4.36
CA ALA A 144 9.49 -2.86 5.25
C ALA A 144 9.57 -2.10 6.56
N ALA A 145 10.74 -2.11 7.22
CA ALA A 145 10.96 -1.37 8.46
C ALA A 145 10.78 0.13 8.28
N LYS A 146 11.32 0.69 7.19
CA LYS A 146 11.16 2.11 6.85
C LYS A 146 9.70 2.46 6.56
N LEU A 147 8.99 1.62 5.81
CA LEU A 147 7.57 1.80 5.51
C LEU A 147 6.77 1.91 6.81
N ARG A 148 6.92 0.94 7.72
CA ARG A 148 6.21 0.93 9.00
C ARG A 148 6.52 2.17 9.83
N ALA A 149 7.81 2.50 9.99
CA ALA A 149 8.23 3.69 10.73
C ALA A 149 7.64 4.99 10.16
N GLN A 150 7.48 5.11 8.83
CA GLN A 150 6.86 6.29 8.23
C GLN A 150 5.34 6.34 8.44
N LEU A 151 4.65 5.20 8.45
CA LEU A 151 3.21 5.16 8.70
C LEU A 151 2.86 5.36 10.18
N GLU A 152 3.71 4.89 11.09
CA GLU A 152 3.55 5.01 12.54
C GLU A 152 4.08 6.34 13.10
N GLY A 153 5.15 6.89 12.53
CA GLY A 153 5.80 8.13 12.96
C GLY A 153 5.09 9.41 12.50
N LYS A 154 3.77 9.32 12.32
CA LYS A 154 2.89 10.47 12.10
C LYS A 154 2.16 10.86 13.36
#